data_AF-A0A4Y8IH03-F1
#
_entry.id   AF-A0A4Y8IH03-F1
#
_cell.length_a   1.000
_cell.length_b   1.000
_cell.length_c   1.000
_cell.angle_alpha   90.00
_cell.angle_beta   90.00
_cell.angle_gamma   90.00
#
_symmetry.space_group_name_H-M   'P 1'
#
loop_
_entity.id
_entity.type
_entity.pdbx_description
1 polymer ?
#
loop_
_entity_poly.entity_id
_entity_poly.type
_entity_poly.pdbx_seq_one_letter_code
_entity_poly.pdbx_strand_id
1 'polypeptide(L)'
;MQKKEFLDQLRMLANIPGTPGQEMKVVQELVMNFESVSDCVEVDQMGNLYAYLDGDKPGPKMMVSAHSDEIGCIVQRIDDNGFIRIEKTGGVLESLLVGRKVNVKGHFGVVGVKAGHLQTPEERKRQPATSELYVDVGAKSYEEVLEMGIQIGDSITYISEIEQFTNEDLICGKAIDNRSCCVLLVELFKLWNIVILAVR
;
A
#
# COMPACT_ATOMS: atom_id res chain seq x y z
N MET A 1 -0.02 -18.18 16.52
CA MET A 1 1.02 -17.16 16.26
C MET A 1 1.46 -16.46 17.53
N GLN A 2 2.77 -16.29 17.72
CA GLN A 2 3.28 -15.40 18.77
C GLN A 2 3.20 -13.94 18.32
N LYS A 3 3.00 -12.97 19.25
CA LYS A 3 2.88 -11.53 18.92
C LYS A 3 4.04 -11.02 18.05
N LYS A 4 5.26 -11.47 18.34
CA LYS A 4 6.46 -11.09 17.60
C LYS A 4 6.43 -11.55 16.15
N GLU A 5 6.03 -12.80 15.91
CA GLU A 5 5.93 -13.39 14.57
C GLU A 5 4.91 -12.64 13.71
N PHE A 6 3.75 -12.30 14.28
CA PHE A 6 2.75 -11.46 13.61
C PHE A 6 3.33 -10.10 13.20
N LEU A 7 4.03 -9.44 14.12
CA LEU A 7 4.60 -8.12 13.88
C LEU A 7 5.68 -8.17 12.79
N ASP A 8 6.52 -9.20 12.79
CA ASP A 8 7.58 -9.37 11.80
C ASP A 8 7.00 -9.62 10.40
N GLN A 9 5.97 -10.47 10.28
CA GLN A 9 5.26 -10.69 9.01
C GLN A 9 4.51 -9.45 8.54
N LEU A 10 3.84 -8.74 9.46
CA LEU A 10 3.15 -7.49 9.13
C LEU A 10 4.13 -6.41 8.67
N ARG A 11 5.28 -6.25 9.33
CA ARG A 11 6.36 -5.34 8.90
C ARG A 11 6.83 -5.64 7.50
N MET A 12 7.08 -6.91 7.21
CA MET A 12 7.53 -7.37 5.90
C MET A 12 6.51 -7.00 4.83
N LEU A 13 5.24 -7.42 5.00
CA LEU A 13 4.18 -7.13 4.03
C LEU A 13 3.92 -5.63 3.92
N ALA A 14 3.86 -4.90 5.03
CA ALA A 14 3.61 -3.45 5.06
C ALA A 14 4.72 -2.66 4.34
N ASN A 15 5.96 -3.14 4.29
CA ASN A 15 7.04 -2.45 3.61
C ASN A 15 7.03 -2.62 2.08
N ILE A 16 6.33 -3.62 1.55
CA ILE A 16 6.20 -3.81 0.10
C ILE A 16 5.25 -2.74 -0.45
N PRO A 17 5.63 -1.92 -1.44
CA PRO A 17 4.69 -1.00 -2.10
C PRO A 17 3.61 -1.78 -2.85
N GLY A 18 2.34 -1.40 -2.71
CA GLY A 18 1.25 -1.99 -3.47
C GLY A 18 -0.03 -1.19 -3.41
N THR A 19 -0.15 -0.14 -4.22
CA THR A 19 -1.40 0.62 -4.39
C THR A 19 -2.39 -0.15 -5.27
N PRO A 20 -3.68 0.24 -5.32
CA PRO A 20 -4.63 -0.35 -6.26
C PRO A 20 -4.09 -0.42 -7.70
N GLY A 21 -4.07 -1.61 -8.29
CA GLY A 21 -3.54 -1.93 -9.61
C GLY A 21 -2.01 -2.17 -9.67
N GLN A 22 -1.29 -2.10 -8.56
CA GLN A 22 0.17 -2.37 -8.47
C GLN A 22 0.53 -3.29 -7.30
N GLU A 23 -0.35 -4.23 -6.94
CA GLU A 23 -0.26 -5.11 -5.79
C GLU A 23 0.66 -6.32 -6.01
N MET A 24 1.07 -6.59 -7.25
CA MET A 24 1.67 -7.86 -7.67
C MET A 24 2.87 -8.31 -6.81
N LYS A 25 3.68 -7.38 -6.30
CA LYS A 25 4.79 -7.72 -5.38
C LYS A 25 4.29 -8.24 -4.03
N VAL A 26 3.22 -7.64 -3.50
CA VAL A 26 2.57 -8.10 -2.26
C VAL A 26 1.91 -9.46 -2.50
N VAL A 27 1.25 -9.61 -3.65
CA VAL A 27 0.62 -10.88 -4.06
C VAL A 27 1.65 -12.01 -4.16
N GLN A 28 2.80 -11.77 -4.80
CA GLN A 28 3.89 -12.76 -4.88
C GLN A 28 4.36 -13.23 -3.50
N GLU A 29 4.52 -12.30 -2.56
CA GLU A 29 4.89 -12.62 -1.18
C GLU A 29 3.78 -13.46 -0.50
N LEU A 30 2.52 -13.10 -0.70
CA LEU A 30 1.39 -13.85 -0.16
C LEU A 30 1.28 -15.25 -0.78
N VAL A 31 1.54 -15.43 -2.08
CA VAL A 31 1.56 -16.75 -2.72
C VAL A 31 2.54 -17.67 -2.01
N MET A 32 3.79 -17.22 -1.80
CA MET A 32 4.80 -18.02 -1.09
C MET A 32 4.36 -18.38 0.33
N ASN A 33 3.67 -17.46 1.02
CA ASN A 33 3.15 -17.71 2.36
C ASN A 33 2.01 -18.75 2.35
N PHE A 34 1.09 -18.69 1.39
CA PHE A 34 -0.05 -19.60 1.28
C PHE A 34 0.31 -20.98 0.71
N GLU A 35 1.28 -21.09 -0.21
CA GLU A 35 1.70 -22.36 -0.82
C GLU A 35 2.10 -23.42 0.22
N SER A 36 2.67 -22.99 1.35
CA SER A 36 3.11 -23.90 2.42
C SER A 36 1.98 -24.41 3.33
N VAL A 37 0.78 -23.83 3.23
CA VAL A 37 -0.32 -24.05 4.20
C VAL A 37 -1.68 -24.30 3.54
N SER A 38 -1.73 -24.37 2.21
CA SER A 38 -2.95 -24.58 1.42
C SER A 38 -2.78 -25.76 0.47
N ASP A 39 -3.90 -26.35 0.04
CA ASP A 39 -3.89 -27.45 -0.92
C ASP A 39 -3.67 -26.96 -2.36
N CYS A 40 -4.13 -25.74 -2.65
CA CYS A 40 -3.97 -25.08 -3.94
C CYS A 40 -3.90 -23.56 -3.76
N VAL A 41 -3.06 -22.91 -4.58
CA VAL A 41 -3.01 -21.46 -4.72
C VAL A 41 -3.17 -21.11 -6.20
N GLU A 42 -4.06 -20.18 -6.50
CA GLU A 42 -4.29 -19.64 -7.83
C GLU A 42 -4.17 -18.11 -7.79
N VAL A 43 -3.71 -17.49 -8.88
CA VAL A 43 -3.71 -16.04 -9.06
C VAL A 43 -4.36 -15.72 -10.39
N ASP A 44 -5.37 -14.86 -10.38
CA ASP A 44 -6.05 -14.45 -11.61
C ASP A 44 -5.30 -13.34 -12.37
N GLN A 45 -5.82 -12.96 -13.54
CA GLN A 45 -5.22 -11.93 -14.39
C GLN A 45 -5.25 -10.52 -13.77
N MET A 46 -6.12 -10.29 -12.79
CA MET A 46 -6.17 -9.03 -12.06
C MET A 46 -5.22 -9.00 -10.85
N GLY A 47 -4.62 -10.15 -10.50
CA GLY A 47 -3.75 -10.28 -9.34
C GLY A 47 -4.48 -10.71 -8.07
N ASN A 48 -5.76 -11.09 -8.13
CA ASN A 48 -6.43 -11.67 -6.97
C ASN A 48 -5.82 -13.05 -6.68
N LEU A 49 -5.47 -13.29 -5.41
CA LEU A 49 -4.95 -14.56 -4.93
C LEU A 49 -6.08 -15.38 -4.33
N TYR A 50 -6.22 -16.63 -4.77
CA TYR A 50 -7.14 -17.60 -4.22
C TYR A 50 -6.35 -18.74 -3.58
N ALA A 51 -6.56 -18.98 -2.29
CA ALA A 51 -5.97 -20.11 -1.57
C ALA A 51 -7.09 -21.06 -1.12
N TYR A 52 -6.89 -22.35 -1.34
CA TYR A 52 -7.91 -23.39 -1.12
C TYR A 52 -7.45 -24.35 -0.04
N LEU A 53 -8.39 -24.72 0.82
CA LEU A 53 -8.21 -25.75 1.82
C LEU A 53 -9.43 -26.65 1.84
N ASP A 54 -9.24 -27.91 1.45
CA ASP A 54 -10.26 -28.91 1.32
C ASP A 54 -10.59 -29.51 2.68
N GLY A 55 -11.87 -29.49 3.03
CA GLY A 55 -12.34 -30.15 4.25
C GLY A 55 -12.43 -31.67 4.06
N ASP A 56 -12.27 -32.40 5.17
CA ASP A 56 -12.35 -33.86 5.19
C ASP A 56 -13.75 -34.43 4.88
N LYS A 57 -14.78 -33.59 4.83
CA LYS A 57 -16.18 -33.98 4.63
C LYS A 57 -16.90 -33.01 3.71
N PRO A 58 -17.91 -33.48 2.94
CA PRO A 58 -18.79 -32.60 2.19
C PRO A 58 -19.45 -31.55 3.11
N GLY A 59 -19.37 -30.29 2.71
CA GLY A 59 -19.87 -29.16 3.50
C GLY A 59 -20.02 -27.90 2.66
N PRO A 60 -20.51 -26.79 3.27
CA PRO A 60 -20.63 -25.52 2.58
C PRO A 60 -19.24 -24.95 2.24
N LYS A 61 -19.17 -24.21 1.14
CA LYS A 61 -17.99 -23.38 0.83
C LYS A 61 -18.07 -22.09 1.62
N MET A 62 -17.04 -21.80 2.39
CA MET A 62 -16.87 -20.54 3.09
C MET A 62 -15.78 -19.73 2.42
N MET A 63 -16.00 -18.41 2.34
CA MET A 63 -15.01 -17.45 1.85
C MET A 63 -14.68 -16.47 2.97
N VAL A 64 -13.40 -16.36 3.28
CA VAL A 64 -12.87 -15.24 4.07
C VAL A 64 -11.97 -14.42 3.12
N SER A 65 -11.97 -13.11 3.28
CA SER A 65 -11.23 -12.22 2.38
C SER A 65 -10.56 -11.09 3.12
N ALA A 66 -9.36 -10.75 2.67
CA ALA A 66 -8.67 -9.51 2.99
C ALA A 66 -8.29 -8.81 1.68
N HIS A 67 -7.79 -7.58 1.80
CA HIS A 67 -7.18 -6.90 0.66
C HIS A 67 -5.72 -6.56 0.97
N SER A 68 -4.89 -6.61 -0.07
CA SER A 68 -3.43 -6.49 -0.03
C SER A 68 -2.95 -5.11 -0.48
N ASP A 69 -3.81 -4.40 -1.22
CA ASP A 69 -3.59 -3.02 -1.64
C ASP A 69 -3.56 -2.07 -0.45
N GLU A 70 -2.83 -0.97 -0.62
CA GLU A 70 -2.78 0.14 0.31
C GLU A 70 -3.18 1.44 -0.39
N ILE A 71 -3.78 2.37 0.34
CA ILE A 71 -4.07 3.69 -0.20
C ILE A 71 -2.78 4.43 -0.58
N GLY A 72 -2.85 5.24 -1.64
CA GLY A 72 -1.71 6.00 -2.12
C GLY A 72 -2.09 6.99 -3.21
N CYS A 73 -1.14 7.31 -4.07
CA CYS A 73 -1.37 8.16 -5.23
C CYS A 73 -0.71 7.54 -6.47
N ILE A 74 -0.99 8.10 -7.64
CA ILE A 74 -0.28 7.83 -8.88
C ILE A 74 0.29 9.11 -9.47
N VAL A 75 1.36 8.97 -10.25
CA VAL A 75 1.90 10.06 -11.08
C VAL A 75 0.86 10.41 -12.15
N GLN A 76 0.26 11.59 -12.06
CA GLN A 76 -0.71 12.07 -13.06
C GLN A 76 0.00 12.84 -14.18
N ARG A 77 0.97 13.68 -13.84
CA ARG A 77 1.74 14.51 -14.77
C ARG A 77 3.09 14.85 -14.14
N ILE A 78 4.08 15.15 -14.97
CA ILE A 78 5.36 15.72 -14.54
C ILE A 78 5.44 17.12 -15.15
N ASP A 79 5.70 18.13 -14.33
CA ASP A 79 5.86 19.52 -14.76
C ASP A 79 7.31 19.76 -15.24
N ASP A 80 7.52 20.78 -16.10
CA ASP A 80 8.83 21.11 -16.69
C ASP A 80 9.95 21.35 -15.67
N ASN A 81 9.60 21.80 -14.46
CA ASN A 81 10.55 22.07 -13.38
C ASN A 81 10.83 20.84 -12.48
N GLY A 82 10.41 19.64 -12.89
CA GLY A 82 10.68 18.38 -12.17
C GLY A 82 9.69 18.03 -11.06
N PHE A 83 8.65 18.83 -10.83
CA PHE A 83 7.60 18.52 -9.86
C PHE A 83 6.60 17.52 -10.42
N ILE A 84 6.20 16.56 -9.59
CA ILE A 84 5.27 15.50 -9.97
C ILE A 84 3.86 15.86 -9.49
N ARG A 85 2.89 15.92 -10.41
CA ARG A 85 1.46 16.03 -10.08
C ARG A 85 0.89 14.66 -9.81
N ILE A 86 -0.02 14.60 -8.85
CA ILE A 86 -0.53 13.35 -8.31
C ILE A 86 -2.04 13.27 -8.44
N GLU A 87 -2.55 12.06 -8.59
CA GLU A 87 -3.98 11.73 -8.43
C GLU A 87 -4.12 10.69 -7.32
N LYS A 88 -5.21 10.74 -6.55
CA LYS A 88 -5.40 9.82 -5.44
C LYS A 88 -5.76 8.42 -5.94
N THR A 89 -5.31 7.41 -5.22
CA THR A 89 -5.67 6.01 -5.46
C THR A 89 -6.15 5.40 -4.16
N GLY A 90 -7.43 5.05 -4.11
CA GLY A 90 -8.13 4.68 -2.87
C GLY A 90 -8.63 5.89 -2.07
N GLY A 91 -9.05 5.64 -0.83
CA GLY A 91 -9.71 6.62 0.06
C GLY A 91 -8.77 7.61 0.75
N VAL A 92 -7.75 8.14 0.06
CA VAL A 92 -6.79 9.08 0.65
C VAL A 92 -7.47 10.41 1.02
N LEU A 93 -7.21 10.87 2.26
CA LEU A 93 -7.56 12.20 2.74
C LEU A 93 -6.44 13.19 2.45
N GLU A 94 -6.75 14.27 1.74
CA GLU A 94 -5.78 15.28 1.28
C GLU A 94 -5.02 15.95 2.43
N SER A 95 -5.65 16.06 3.60
CA SER A 95 -5.09 16.72 4.79
C SER A 95 -3.94 15.93 5.38
N LEU A 96 -3.91 14.61 5.12
CA LEU A 96 -2.87 13.72 5.58
C LEU A 96 -1.68 13.68 4.63
N LEU A 97 -1.80 14.21 3.41
CA LEU A 97 -0.76 14.17 2.38
C LEU A 97 0.31 15.23 2.58
N VAL A 98 -0.06 16.47 2.90
CA VAL A 98 0.88 17.61 2.94
C VAL A 98 2.04 17.32 3.89
N GLY A 99 3.27 17.42 3.38
CA GLY A 99 4.51 17.17 4.14
C GLY A 99 4.85 15.69 4.35
N ARG A 100 4.08 14.74 3.79
CA ARG A 100 4.40 13.32 3.90
C ARG A 100 5.57 12.93 3.02
N LYS A 101 6.40 12.05 3.57
CA LYS A 101 7.42 11.30 2.86
C LYS A 101 6.73 10.20 2.04
N VAL A 102 7.11 10.10 0.78
CA VAL A 102 6.56 9.13 -0.16
C VAL A 102 7.68 8.45 -0.95
N ASN A 103 7.39 7.26 -1.44
CA ASN A 103 8.21 6.50 -2.35
C ASN A 103 7.56 6.54 -3.73
N VAL A 104 8.28 7.06 -4.72
CA VAL A 104 7.86 7.10 -6.12
C VAL A 104 8.78 6.17 -6.90
N LYS A 105 8.31 4.97 -7.24
CA LYS A 105 9.09 3.96 -7.99
C LYS A 105 10.49 3.64 -7.39
N GLY A 106 10.64 3.67 -6.07
CA GLY A 106 11.93 3.42 -5.40
C GLY A 106 12.70 4.69 -5.02
N HIS A 107 12.21 5.87 -5.42
CA HIS A 107 12.82 7.16 -5.08
C HIS A 107 12.08 7.84 -3.93
N PHE A 108 12.85 8.45 -3.03
CA PHE A 108 12.31 9.26 -1.95
C PHE A 108 11.73 10.57 -2.52
N GLY A 109 10.54 10.94 -2.06
CA GLY A 109 9.92 12.22 -2.35
C GLY A 109 9.15 12.78 -1.15
N VAL A 110 8.77 14.05 -1.25
CA VAL A 110 7.94 14.73 -0.25
C VAL A 110 6.76 15.39 -0.94
N VAL A 111 5.56 15.21 -0.37
CA VAL A 111 4.38 15.92 -0.86
C VAL A 111 4.42 17.38 -0.41
N GLY A 112 4.49 18.28 -1.38
CA GLY A 112 4.46 19.72 -1.19
C GLY A 112 3.12 20.35 -1.54
N VAL A 113 3.00 21.61 -1.14
CA VAL A 113 1.92 22.53 -1.51
C VAL A 113 2.53 23.92 -1.68
N LYS A 114 1.80 24.84 -2.32
CA LYS A 114 2.19 26.26 -2.38
C LYS A 114 2.55 26.78 -0.99
N ALA A 115 3.74 27.38 -0.84
CA ALA A 115 4.26 27.84 0.44
C ALA A 115 3.29 28.81 1.14
N GLY A 116 3.08 28.64 2.45
CA GLY A 116 2.05 29.36 3.20
C GLY A 116 2.15 30.89 3.11
N HIS A 117 3.36 31.45 3.08
CA HIS A 117 3.56 32.91 2.93
C HIS A 117 3.20 33.44 1.54
N LEU A 118 3.12 32.58 0.52
CA LEU A 118 2.65 32.92 -0.83
C LEU A 118 1.15 32.62 -1.02
N GLN A 119 0.52 31.95 -0.06
CA GLN A 119 -0.92 31.66 -0.11
C GLN A 119 -1.74 32.92 0.20
N THR A 120 -2.81 33.09 -0.56
CA THR A 120 -3.85 34.09 -0.33
C THR A 120 -4.61 33.79 0.98
N PRO A 121 -5.30 34.79 1.57
CA PRO A 121 -6.12 34.57 2.76
C PRO A 121 -7.19 33.48 2.59
N GLU A 122 -7.74 33.31 1.38
CA GLU A 122 -8.76 32.29 1.11
C GLU A 122 -8.16 30.88 0.96
N GLU A 123 -6.99 30.75 0.30
CA GLU A 123 -6.26 29.47 0.24
C GLU A 123 -5.92 28.95 1.65
N ARG A 124 -5.56 29.84 2.59
CA ARG A 124 -5.22 29.46 3.97
C ARG A 124 -6.40 28.98 4.81
N LYS A 125 -7.63 29.32 4.44
CA LYS A 125 -8.84 28.95 5.20
C LYS A 125 -9.37 27.57 4.85
N ARG A 126 -8.85 26.94 3.79
CA ARG A 126 -9.35 25.67 3.29
C ARG A 126 -8.25 24.64 3.18
N GLN A 127 -8.68 23.39 3.10
CA GLN A 127 -7.82 22.29 2.75
C GLN A 127 -7.40 22.39 1.26
N PRO A 128 -6.11 22.22 0.93
CA PRO A 128 -5.67 22.12 -0.45
C PRO A 128 -6.32 20.90 -1.12
N ALA A 129 -6.80 21.07 -2.34
CA ALA A 129 -7.23 19.95 -3.17
C ALA A 129 -6.01 19.18 -3.68
N THR A 130 -6.18 17.91 -4.05
CA THR A 130 -5.10 17.08 -4.60
C THR A 130 -4.41 17.74 -5.80
N SER A 131 -5.15 18.45 -6.65
CA SER A 131 -4.62 19.17 -7.81
C SER A 131 -3.67 20.32 -7.47
N GLU A 132 -3.68 20.80 -6.23
CA GLU A 132 -2.78 21.83 -5.71
C GLU A 132 -1.53 21.25 -5.05
N LEU A 133 -1.50 19.92 -4.86
CA LEU A 133 -0.36 19.20 -4.33
C LEU A 133 0.61 18.83 -5.45
N TYR A 134 1.83 18.52 -5.04
CA TYR A 134 2.87 17.95 -5.89
C TYR A 134 3.77 17.06 -5.06
N VAL A 135 4.50 16.16 -5.68
CA VAL A 135 5.62 15.44 -5.08
C VAL A 135 6.92 16.02 -5.62
N ASP A 136 7.80 16.39 -4.70
CA ASP A 136 9.16 16.81 -4.99
C ASP A 136 10.11 15.63 -4.72
N VAL A 137 10.83 15.20 -5.75
CA VAL A 137 11.86 14.16 -5.69
C VAL A 137 13.28 14.73 -5.81
N GLY A 138 13.43 16.06 -5.78
CA GLY A 138 14.70 16.76 -5.91
C GLY A 138 15.20 16.96 -7.35
N ALA A 139 14.38 16.63 -8.35
CA ALA A 139 14.69 16.85 -9.76
C ALA A 139 14.52 18.33 -10.14
N LYS A 140 15.33 18.80 -11.09
CA LYS A 140 15.31 20.20 -11.58
C LYS A 140 14.59 20.37 -12.92
N SER A 141 14.26 19.26 -13.57
CA SER A 141 13.63 19.25 -14.89
C SER A 141 12.74 18.03 -15.10
N TYR A 142 11.86 18.12 -16.09
CA TYR A 142 11.08 16.98 -16.58
C TYR A 142 12.00 15.81 -17.00
N GLU A 143 13.09 16.12 -17.70
CA GLU A 143 14.05 15.12 -18.20
C GLU A 143 14.72 14.36 -17.06
N GLU A 144 15.15 15.05 -16.00
CA GLU A 144 15.75 14.39 -14.81
C GLU A 144 14.77 13.40 -14.17
N VAL A 145 13.47 13.72 -14.11
CA VAL A 145 12.45 12.78 -13.59
C VAL A 145 12.31 11.53 -14.47
N LEU A 146 12.39 11.69 -15.80
CA LEU A 146 12.38 10.55 -16.71
C LEU A 146 13.65 9.69 -16.61
N GLU A 147 14.83 10.31 -16.40
CA GLU A 147 16.09 9.60 -16.16
C GLU A 147 16.06 8.77 -14.87
N MET A 148 15.30 9.23 -13.86
CA MET A 148 14.99 8.43 -12.66
C MET A 148 14.08 7.23 -12.96
N GLY A 149 13.54 7.13 -14.18
CA GLY A 149 12.62 6.09 -14.62
C GLY A 149 11.17 6.32 -14.20
N ILE A 150 10.83 7.48 -13.63
CA ILE A 150 9.48 7.81 -13.18
C ILE A 150 8.62 8.21 -14.40
N GLN A 151 7.43 7.62 -14.49
CA GLN A 151 6.49 7.78 -15.59
C GLN A 151 5.08 8.06 -15.08
N ILE A 152 4.24 8.64 -15.95
CA ILE A 152 2.80 8.77 -15.68
C ILE A 152 2.20 7.37 -15.44
N GLY A 153 1.43 7.26 -14.36
CA GLY A 153 0.83 6.01 -13.90
C GLY A 153 1.67 5.24 -12.87
N ASP A 154 2.91 5.63 -12.60
CA ASP A 154 3.69 4.99 -11.52
C ASP A 154 3.05 5.25 -10.15
N SER A 155 3.13 4.25 -9.27
CA SER A 155 2.58 4.34 -7.91
C SER A 155 3.43 5.22 -7.00
N ILE A 156 2.73 5.86 -6.07
CA ILE A 156 3.27 6.70 -5.01
C ILE A 156 2.71 6.16 -3.69
N THR A 157 3.58 5.56 -2.89
CA THR A 157 3.22 5.00 -1.58
C THR A 157 3.80 5.83 -0.45
N TYR A 158 3.17 5.80 0.73
CA TYR A 158 3.78 6.42 1.91
C TYR A 158 5.09 5.74 2.31
N ILE A 159 6.01 6.53 2.87
CA ILE A 159 7.13 6.02 3.65
C ILE A 159 6.75 6.18 5.12
N SER A 160 6.26 5.10 5.70
CA SER A 160 5.89 5.01 7.12
C SER A 160 6.00 3.55 7.57
N GLU A 161 7.13 3.22 8.18
CA GLU A 161 7.41 1.89 8.70
C GLU A 161 6.44 1.50 9.82
N ILE A 162 6.27 0.20 10.05
CA ILE A 162 5.50 -0.31 11.18
C ILE A 162 6.35 -0.22 12.45
N GLU A 163 5.94 0.67 13.34
CA GLU A 163 6.57 0.96 14.61
C GLU A 163 5.69 0.53 15.78
N GLN A 164 6.35 0.23 16.90
CA GLN A 164 5.69 -0.12 18.15
C GLN A 164 5.71 1.09 19.08
N PHE A 165 4.59 1.37 19.75
CA PHE A 165 4.54 2.45 20.72
C PHE A 165 5.24 2.08 22.04
N THR A 166 5.36 3.06 22.94
CA THR A 166 5.78 2.81 24.33
C THR A 166 4.88 1.80 25.04
N ASN A 167 3.59 1.78 24.70
CA ASN A 167 2.74 0.63 24.99
C ASN A 167 3.00 -0.45 23.94
N GLU A 168 3.68 -1.52 24.36
CA GLU A 168 4.10 -2.61 23.49
C GLU A 168 2.94 -3.38 22.84
N ASP A 169 1.71 -3.21 23.31
CA ASP A 169 0.53 -3.82 22.68
C ASP A 169 -0.02 -3.02 21.49
N LEU A 170 0.53 -1.83 21.21
CA LEU A 170 0.06 -0.94 20.16
C LEU A 170 1.13 -0.71 19.09
N ILE A 171 0.69 -0.64 17.84
CA ILE A 171 1.54 -0.37 16.67
C ILE A 171 0.97 0.77 15.82
N CYS A 172 1.80 1.42 15.04
CA CYS A 172 1.40 2.35 13.98
C CYS A 172 2.27 2.19 12.74
N GLY A 173 1.79 2.67 11.60
CA GLY A 173 2.53 2.67 10.34
C GLY A 173 1.58 2.58 9.14
N LYS A 174 2.12 2.33 7.95
CA LYS A 174 1.31 2.18 6.73
C LYS A 174 0.77 0.78 6.53
N ALA A 175 -0.24 0.65 5.69
CA ALA A 175 -0.77 -0.62 5.17
C ALA A 175 -1.18 -1.67 6.23
N ILE A 176 -1.40 -1.26 7.50
CA ILE A 176 -2.03 -2.13 8.51
C ILE A 176 -3.41 -2.57 7.99
N ASP A 177 -4.16 -1.59 7.49
CA ASP A 177 -5.31 -1.79 6.63
C ASP A 177 -4.82 -2.12 5.21
N ASN A 178 -5.00 -3.34 4.67
CA ASN A 178 -5.58 -4.54 5.31
C ASN A 178 -4.60 -5.72 5.34
N ARG A 179 -3.29 -5.42 5.32
CA ARG A 179 -2.25 -6.45 5.36
C ARG A 179 -2.18 -7.17 6.69
N SER A 180 -2.67 -6.55 7.78
CA SER A 180 -2.85 -7.25 9.05
C SER A 180 -3.81 -8.44 8.92
N CYS A 181 -4.93 -8.29 8.19
CA CYS A 181 -5.82 -9.41 7.93
C CYS A 181 -5.18 -10.42 6.98
N CYS A 182 -4.39 -10.01 5.99
CA CYS A 182 -3.66 -10.96 5.14
C CYS A 182 -2.75 -11.90 5.97
N VAL A 183 -2.00 -11.35 6.93
CA VAL A 183 -1.21 -12.15 7.89
C VAL A 183 -2.08 -13.10 8.70
N LEU A 184 -3.21 -12.59 9.25
CA LEU A 184 -4.13 -13.41 10.03
C LEU A 184 -4.76 -14.55 9.21
N LEU A 185 -4.98 -14.36 7.91
CA LEU A 185 -5.51 -15.40 7.03
C LEU A 185 -4.50 -16.50 6.75
N VAL A 186 -3.22 -16.17 6.55
CA VAL A 186 -2.15 -17.19 6.47
C VAL A 186 -2.08 -18.00 7.76
N GLU A 187 -2.18 -17.33 8.91
CA GLU A 187 -2.18 -18.03 10.20
C GLU A 187 -3.43 -18.89 10.40
N LEU A 188 -4.60 -18.44 9.95
CA LEU A 188 -5.83 -19.23 10.02
C LEU A 188 -5.67 -20.55 9.25
N PHE A 189 -5.03 -20.53 8.08
CA PHE A 189 -4.75 -21.73 7.27
C PHE A 189 -3.82 -22.72 7.99
N LYS A 190 -2.87 -22.24 8.79
CA LYS A 190 -2.03 -23.14 9.61
C LYS A 190 -2.81 -23.84 10.73
N LEU A 191 -3.87 -23.22 11.22
CA LEU A 191 -4.62 -23.70 12.39
C LEU A 191 -5.81 -24.58 12.01
N TRP A 192 -6.44 -24.32 10.87
CA TRP A 192 -7.69 -24.95 10.46
C TRP A 192 -7.46 -25.82 9.24
N ASN A 193 -8.23 -26.90 9.09
CA ASN A 193 -8.24 -27.83 7.95
C ASN A 193 -9.42 -27.57 6.98
N ILE A 194 -10.01 -26.38 6.95
CA ILE A 194 -11.16 -26.05 6.10
C ILE A 194 -11.12 -24.55 5.77
N VAL A 195 -11.25 -24.14 4.48
CA VAL A 195 -11.84 -22.87 3.96
C VAL A 195 -11.19 -22.41 2.64
N ILE A 196 -12.00 -21.85 1.72
CA ILE A 196 -11.57 -21.17 0.49
C ILE A 196 -11.34 -19.68 0.81
N LEU A 197 -10.25 -19.08 0.34
CA LEU A 197 -9.91 -17.67 0.58
C LEU A 197 -9.69 -16.93 -0.73
N ALA A 198 -10.11 -15.66 -0.78
CA ALA A 198 -9.58 -14.73 -1.78
C ALA A 198 -8.94 -13.53 -1.08
N VAL A 199 -7.69 -13.21 -1.42
CA VAL A 199 -7.07 -11.93 -1.11
C VAL A 199 -7.13 -11.08 -2.38
N ARG A 200 -7.75 -9.91 -2.26
CA ARG A 200 -7.81 -8.92 -3.35
C ARG A 200 -6.66 -7.92 -3.27
#